data_AF-A0AAD9USY3-F1
#
_entry.id   AF-A0AAD9USY3-F1
#
_cell.length_a   1.000
_cell.length_b   1.000
_cell.length_c   1.000
_cell.angle_alpha   90.00
_cell.angle_beta   90.00
_cell.angle_gamma   90.00
#
_symmetry.space_group_name_H-M   'P 1'
#
loop_
_entity.id
_entity.type
_entity.pdbx_description
1 polymer ?
#
loop_
_entity_poly.entity_id
_entity_poly.type
_entity_poly.pdbx_seq_one_letter_code
_entity_poly.pdbx_strand_id
1 'polypeptide(L)'
;MVFGKICVGLVLSVVIFEFAEQVKGRFCDGKRDGDYTNPSNCYGFIACSGGIAYDMPCPAGLKFDEKKDACDYNAPCYQEFCKNKSDGDYADPNNRYGFITCSGGLTYYRNCPANLRFNQTLDECVWALI
;
A
#
# COMPACT_ATOMS: atom_id res chain seq x y z
N MET A 1 -2.74 -14.24 33.30
CA MET A 1 -2.34 -13.09 34.16
C MET A 1 -1.84 -12.03 33.20
N VAL A 2 -2.48 -10.87 32.94
CA VAL A 2 -3.33 -9.97 33.72
C VAL A 2 -4.40 -9.38 32.75
N PHE A 3 -5.68 -9.69 32.96
CA PHE A 3 -6.82 -8.81 33.34
C PHE A 3 -7.69 -8.30 32.15
N GLY A 4 -8.99 -8.64 32.19
CA GLY A 4 -10.03 -7.60 32.02
C GLY A 4 -11.15 -7.78 30.99
N LYS A 5 -12.17 -8.60 31.32
CA LYS A 5 -13.63 -8.45 31.01
C LYS A 5 -14.04 -8.60 29.51
N ILE A 6 -15.20 -9.15 29.10
CA ILE A 6 -16.57 -9.17 29.65
C ILE A 6 -17.29 -10.43 29.14
N CYS A 7 -18.11 -11.06 29.99
CA CYS A 7 -19.03 -12.14 29.63
C CYS A 7 -20.17 -11.62 28.72
N VAL A 8 -20.32 -12.15 27.49
CA VAL A 8 -21.55 -11.98 26.69
C VAL A 8 -21.98 -13.34 26.10
N GLY A 9 -22.99 -13.92 26.75
CA GLY A 9 -23.99 -14.88 26.25
C GLY A 9 -23.70 -15.80 25.06
N LEU A 10 -23.14 -16.97 25.35
CA LEU A 10 -23.54 -18.35 24.98
C LEU A 10 -24.36 -18.74 23.71
N VAL A 11 -24.74 -17.89 22.75
CA VAL A 11 -25.47 -18.37 21.54
C VAL A 11 -25.18 -17.64 20.22
N LEU A 12 -24.17 -16.76 20.17
CA LEU A 12 -23.81 -16.00 18.95
C LEU A 12 -22.35 -16.19 18.52
N SER A 13 -21.68 -17.24 19.00
CA SER A 13 -20.22 -17.39 18.93
C SER A 13 -19.70 -18.35 17.86
N VAL A 14 -20.48 -18.73 16.84
CA VAL A 14 -19.91 -19.43 15.67
C VAL A 14 -19.70 -18.49 14.48
N VAL A 15 -20.53 -17.45 14.32
CA VAL A 15 -20.46 -16.58 13.12
C VAL A 15 -19.60 -15.33 13.31
N ILE A 16 -19.19 -15.02 14.54
CA ILE A 16 -18.30 -13.87 14.83
C ILE A 16 -16.82 -14.30 14.83
N PHE A 17 -16.56 -15.61 14.94
CA PHE A 17 -15.21 -16.17 14.87
C PHE A 17 -14.67 -16.36 13.43
N GLU A 18 -15.48 -16.10 12.39
CA GLU A 18 -14.98 -16.09 11.00
C GLU A 18 -14.53 -14.71 10.50
N PHE A 19 -14.95 -13.60 11.12
CA PHE A 19 -14.74 -12.27 10.54
C PHE A 19 -13.67 -11.41 11.24
N ALA A 20 -13.01 -11.90 12.29
CA ALA A 20 -12.03 -11.10 13.04
C ALA A 20 -10.55 -11.45 12.78
N GLU A 21 -10.21 -12.29 11.80
CA GLU A 21 -8.80 -12.69 11.59
C GLU A 21 -8.37 -12.80 10.11
N GLN A 22 -8.93 -11.98 9.21
CA GLN A 22 -8.48 -11.93 7.80
C GLN A 22 -8.13 -10.53 7.27
N VAL A 23 -7.89 -9.54 8.13
CA VAL A 23 -7.62 -8.17 7.65
C VAL A 23 -6.20 -7.98 7.10
N LYS A 24 -5.24 -8.86 7.44
CA LYS A 24 -3.85 -8.77 6.92
C LYS A 24 -3.56 -9.69 5.73
N GLY A 25 -4.43 -10.66 5.42
CA GLY A 25 -4.20 -11.70 4.42
C GLY A 25 -4.52 -11.30 2.98
N ARG A 26 -5.35 -10.27 2.75
CA ARG A 26 -5.85 -9.97 1.39
C ARG A 26 -4.88 -9.22 0.48
N PHE A 27 -3.78 -8.67 1.01
CA PHE A 27 -2.88 -7.86 0.18
C PHE A 27 -2.23 -8.69 -0.91
N CYS A 28 -1.81 -9.92 -0.58
CA CYS A 28 -1.11 -10.81 -1.52
C CYS A 28 -2.06 -11.69 -2.36
N ASP A 29 -3.38 -11.58 -2.18
CA ASP A 29 -4.36 -12.33 -2.97
C ASP A 29 -4.19 -12.03 -4.46
N GLY A 30 -3.87 -13.06 -5.25
CA GLY A 30 -3.64 -12.95 -6.70
C GLY A 30 -2.36 -12.19 -7.09
N LYS A 31 -1.51 -11.80 -6.13
CA LYS A 31 -0.17 -11.27 -6.40
C LYS A 31 0.85 -12.40 -6.53
N ARG A 32 1.92 -12.14 -7.27
CA ARG A 32 3.09 -13.02 -7.30
C ARG A 32 3.88 -12.88 -6.01
N ASP A 33 4.69 -13.89 -5.71
CA ASP A 33 5.66 -13.77 -4.64
C ASP A 33 6.69 -12.67 -4.95
N GLY A 34 7.11 -11.95 -3.91
CA GLY A 34 8.04 -10.82 -4.00
C GLY A 34 7.71 -9.68 -3.04
N ASP A 35 8.51 -8.62 -3.13
CA ASP A 35 8.41 -7.46 -2.23
C ASP A 35 7.62 -6.32 -2.87
N TYR A 36 6.76 -5.70 -2.06
CA TYR A 36 5.84 -4.66 -2.49
C TYR A 36 5.90 -3.47 -1.55
N THR A 37 5.70 -2.27 -2.07
CA THR A 37 5.58 -1.07 -1.24
C THR A 37 4.43 -1.20 -0.25
N ASN A 38 4.69 -0.88 1.02
CA ASN A 38 3.63 -0.83 2.02
C ASN A 38 2.90 0.53 1.91
N PRO A 39 1.59 0.52 1.58
CA PRO A 39 0.82 1.76 1.36
C PRO A 39 0.62 2.58 2.64
N SER A 40 0.74 1.93 3.80
CA SER A 40 0.53 2.56 5.11
C SER A 40 1.82 2.89 5.84
N ASN A 41 2.98 2.36 5.41
CA ASN A 41 4.28 2.54 6.05
C ASN A 41 5.44 2.52 5.04
N CYS A 42 6.01 3.68 4.68
CA CYS A 42 7.11 3.70 3.71
C CYS A 42 8.45 3.23 4.29
N TYR A 43 8.57 3.13 5.63
CA TYR A 43 9.74 2.62 6.33
C TYR A 43 9.77 1.08 6.39
N GLY A 44 9.04 0.42 5.50
CA GLY A 44 8.96 -1.02 5.36
C GLY A 44 8.30 -1.41 4.05
N PHE A 45 8.20 -2.71 3.83
CA PHE A 45 7.61 -3.32 2.65
C PHE A 45 6.76 -4.52 3.04
N ILE A 46 5.95 -5.00 2.11
CA ILE A 46 5.16 -6.21 2.26
C ILE A 46 5.81 -7.27 1.39
N ALA A 47 6.35 -8.31 2.00
CA ALA A 47 6.79 -9.51 1.29
C ALA A 47 5.58 -10.44 1.11
N CYS A 48 5.31 -10.84 -0.13
CA CYS A 48 4.32 -11.87 -0.45
C CYS A 48 5.03 -13.21 -0.65
N SER A 49 4.57 -14.24 0.07
CA SER A 49 5.02 -15.62 -0.14
C SER A 49 3.86 -16.59 0.03
N GLY A 50 3.53 -17.33 -1.04
CA GLY A 50 2.42 -18.29 -1.04
C GLY A 50 1.05 -17.66 -0.79
N GLY A 51 0.87 -16.41 -1.21
CA GLY A 51 -0.36 -15.63 -0.95
C GLY A 51 -0.44 -15.04 0.46
N ILE A 52 0.59 -15.21 1.31
CA ILE A 52 0.64 -14.64 2.66
C ILE A 52 1.45 -13.34 2.65
N ALA A 53 0.92 -12.31 3.30
CA ALA A 53 1.57 -11.01 3.45
C ALA A 53 2.40 -10.92 4.74
N TYR A 54 3.67 -10.55 4.61
CA TYR A 54 4.60 -10.32 5.72
C TYR A 54 5.00 -8.84 5.72
N ASP A 55 4.76 -8.15 6.84
CA ASP A 55 5.17 -6.75 7.03
C ASP A 55 6.64 -6.73 7.49
N MET A 56 7.52 -6.24 6.62
CA MET A 56 8.96 -6.24 6.82
C MET A 56 9.47 -4.80 7.01
N PRO A 57 10.07 -4.47 8.17
CA PRO A 57 10.63 -3.14 8.39
C PRO A 57 11.94 -2.96 7.61
N CYS A 58 12.14 -1.76 7.07
CA CYS A 58 13.46 -1.33 6.63
C CYS A 58 14.37 -1.02 7.84
N PRO A 59 15.70 -1.07 7.67
CA PRO A 59 16.63 -0.54 8.67
C PRO A 59 16.33 0.92 9.01
N ALA A 60 16.70 1.34 10.22
CA ALA A 60 16.30 2.63 10.78
C ALA A 60 16.60 3.81 9.83
N GLY A 61 15.55 4.57 9.50
CA GLY A 61 15.62 5.76 8.65
C GLY A 61 15.62 5.48 7.14
N LEU A 62 15.63 4.22 6.71
CA LEU A 62 15.51 3.84 5.31
C LEU A 62 14.05 3.61 4.92
N LYS A 63 13.77 3.76 3.63
CA LYS A 63 12.44 3.57 3.03
C LYS A 63 12.55 2.59 1.88
N PHE A 64 11.50 1.81 1.62
CA PHE A 64 11.55 0.84 0.53
C PHE A 64 11.46 1.52 -0.85
N ASP A 65 12.44 1.24 -1.72
CA ASP A 65 12.49 1.65 -3.12
C ASP A 65 12.13 0.45 -4.02
N GLU A 66 10.88 0.44 -4.51
CA GLU A 66 10.36 -0.63 -5.37
C GLU A 66 11.19 -0.85 -6.64
N LYS A 67 11.84 0.21 -7.17
CA LYS A 67 12.63 0.10 -8.40
C LYS A 67 13.95 -0.61 -8.17
N LYS A 68 14.51 -0.49 -6.97
CA LYS A 68 15.75 -1.15 -6.56
C LYS A 68 15.50 -2.46 -5.82
N ASP A 69 14.25 -2.72 -5.45
CA ASP A 69 13.86 -3.84 -4.59
C ASP A 69 14.67 -3.83 -3.26
N ALA A 70 14.85 -2.64 -2.69
CA ALA A 70 15.75 -2.42 -1.55
C ALA A 70 15.38 -1.19 -0.73
N CYS A 71 15.81 -1.17 0.54
CA CYS A 71 15.66 -0.01 1.41
C CYS A 71 16.73 1.07 1.10
N ASP A 72 16.30 2.29 0.82
CA ASP A 72 17.14 3.43 0.43
C ASP A 72 16.72 4.70 1.20
N TYR A 73 17.66 5.62 1.45
CA TYR A 73 17.38 6.90 2.11
C TYR A 73 16.52 7.83 1.24
N ASN A 74 16.73 7.77 -0.08
CA ASN A 74 16.12 8.64 -1.07
C ASN A 74 14.86 8.02 -1.68
N ALA A 75 14.41 6.85 -1.20
CA ALA A 75 13.16 6.28 -1.68
C ALA A 75 12.00 7.24 -1.37
N PRO A 76 11.05 7.40 -2.30
CA PRO A 76 9.93 8.28 -2.09
C PRO A 76 8.99 7.72 -1.01
N CYS A 77 8.42 8.61 -0.21
CA CYS A 77 7.46 8.26 0.83
C CYS A 77 6.22 9.12 0.67
N TYR A 78 5.09 8.49 0.36
CA TYR A 78 3.84 9.17 0.06
C TYR A 78 2.74 8.94 1.11
N GLN A 79 3.06 8.38 2.30
CA GLN A 79 2.07 7.98 3.32
C GLN A 79 1.04 9.07 3.68
N GLU A 80 1.46 10.33 3.71
CA GLU A 80 0.57 11.44 4.09
C GLU A 80 -0.12 12.10 2.88
N PHE A 81 0.17 11.65 1.65
CA PHE A 81 -0.34 12.29 0.43
C PHE A 81 -1.87 12.21 0.35
N CYS A 82 -2.45 11.03 0.58
CA CYS A 82 -3.90 10.80 0.44
C CYS A 82 -4.73 11.12 1.69
N LYS A 83 -4.12 11.48 2.82
CA LYS A 83 -4.80 11.62 4.12
C LYS A 83 -6.00 12.57 4.14
N ASN A 84 -5.96 13.62 3.31
CA ASN A 84 -7.04 14.61 3.17
C ASN A 84 -7.44 14.79 1.70
N LYS A 85 -7.23 13.77 0.87
CA LYS A 85 -7.62 13.77 -0.55
C LYS A 85 -8.83 12.86 -0.75
N SER A 86 -9.62 13.19 -1.76
CA SER A 86 -10.66 12.30 -2.25
C SER A 86 -10.04 11.08 -2.91
N ASP A 87 -10.83 10.02 -3.06
CA ASP A 87 -10.41 8.87 -3.85
C ASP A 87 -10.26 9.27 -5.32
N GLY A 88 -9.25 8.74 -5.99
CA GLY A 88 -8.89 9.06 -7.38
C GLY A 88 -7.40 9.08 -7.64
N ASP A 89 -7.02 9.34 -8.90
CA ASP A 89 -5.63 9.38 -9.33
C ASP A 89 -5.10 10.83 -9.34
N TYR A 90 -3.86 10.98 -8.88
CA TYR A 90 -3.18 12.25 -8.72
C TYR A 90 -1.80 12.22 -9.34
N ALA A 91 -1.39 13.31 -9.97
CA ALA A 91 -0.03 13.47 -10.47
C ALA A 91 0.98 13.37 -9.32
N ASP A 92 2.03 12.56 -9.52
CA ASP A 92 3.14 12.49 -8.58
C ASP A 92 3.99 13.78 -8.69
N PRO A 93 4.13 14.57 -7.60
CA PRO A 93 4.91 15.80 -7.60
C PRO A 93 6.42 15.58 -7.82
N ASN A 94 6.93 14.38 -7.53
CA ASN A 94 8.35 14.04 -7.62
C ASN A 94 8.69 13.23 -8.87
N ASN A 95 7.71 12.63 -9.53
CA ASN A 95 7.94 11.84 -10.74
C ASN A 95 6.79 11.98 -11.76
N ARG A 96 7.01 12.79 -12.80
CA ARG A 96 6.09 12.95 -13.94
C ARG A 96 5.79 11.67 -14.74
N TYR A 97 6.54 10.59 -14.52
CA TYR A 97 6.36 9.28 -15.14
C TYR A 97 5.60 8.30 -14.24
N GLY A 98 5.02 8.78 -13.14
CA GLY A 98 4.16 8.02 -12.26
C GLY A 98 3.00 8.87 -11.75
N PHE A 99 2.09 8.21 -11.06
CA PHE A 99 0.93 8.82 -10.43
C PHE A 99 0.61 8.12 -9.12
N ILE A 100 -0.25 8.73 -8.34
CA ILE A 100 -0.64 8.31 -7.01
C ILE A 100 -2.14 8.08 -7.00
N THR A 101 -2.55 6.84 -6.79
CA THR A 101 -3.96 6.49 -6.56
C THR A 101 -4.27 6.61 -5.07
N CYS A 102 -5.28 7.39 -4.73
CA CYS A 102 -5.87 7.46 -3.41
C CYS A 102 -7.12 6.59 -3.35
N SER A 103 -7.20 5.73 -2.33
CA SER A 103 -8.42 4.93 -2.06
C SER A 103 -8.58 4.74 -0.56
N GLY A 104 -9.65 5.28 0.03
CA GLY A 104 -9.91 5.22 1.46
C GLY A 104 -8.84 5.92 2.30
N GLY A 105 -8.22 6.98 1.77
CA GLY A 105 -7.10 7.68 2.41
C GLY A 105 -5.75 6.95 2.34
N LEU A 106 -5.70 5.73 1.79
CA LEU A 106 -4.47 5.00 1.55
C LEU A 106 -3.82 5.44 0.24
N THR A 107 -2.49 5.42 0.24
CA THR A 107 -1.70 5.91 -0.88
C THR A 107 -1.09 4.74 -1.65
N TYR A 108 -1.34 4.72 -2.96
CA TYR A 108 -0.82 3.68 -3.84
C TYR A 108 -0.03 4.31 -4.98
N TYR A 109 1.27 4.03 -5.03
CA TYR A 109 2.12 4.50 -6.12
C TYR A 109 1.92 3.65 -7.38
N ARG A 110 1.91 4.30 -8.55
CA ARG A 110 1.81 3.66 -9.87
C ARG A 110 2.84 4.27 -10.81
N ASN A 111 3.59 3.43 -11.50
CA ASN A 111 4.42 3.88 -12.62
C ASN A 111 3.58 3.85 -13.91
N CYS A 112 3.74 4.86 -14.75
CA CYS A 112 3.21 4.81 -16.09
C CYS A 112 3.98 3.77 -16.92
N PRO A 113 3.32 3.01 -17.80
CA PRO A 113 4.00 2.10 -18.70
C PRO A 113 4.88 2.87 -19.70
N ALA A 114 5.91 2.22 -20.25
CA ALA A 114 6.73 2.73 -21.34
C ALA A 114 7.27 4.17 -21.17
N ASN A 115 7.51 4.62 -19.93
CA ASN A 115 7.93 5.99 -19.59
C ASN A 115 6.96 7.09 -20.10
N LEU A 116 5.66 6.77 -20.17
CA LEU A 116 4.62 7.76 -20.45
C LEU A 116 4.49 8.76 -19.28
N ARG A 117 3.92 9.94 -19.56
CA ARG A 117 3.68 10.97 -18.55
C ARG A 117 2.24 10.92 -18.09
N PHE A 118 2.01 11.01 -16.79
CA PHE A 118 0.64 11.09 -16.28
C PHE A 118 0.02 12.45 -16.62
N ASN A 119 -1.17 12.44 -17.22
CA ASN A 119 -1.99 13.61 -17.48
C ASN A 119 -3.19 13.61 -16.54
N GLN A 120 -3.18 14.55 -15.58
CA GLN A 120 -4.24 14.69 -14.58
C GLN A 120 -5.61 15.04 -15.16
N THR A 121 -5.65 15.77 -16.28
CA THR A 121 -6.91 16.21 -16.90
C THR A 121 -7.60 15.07 -17.63
N LEU A 122 -6.81 14.19 -18.25
CA LEU A 122 -7.31 13.01 -18.96
C LEU A 122 -7.38 11.77 -18.08
N ASP A 123 -6.81 11.83 -16.88
CA ASP A 123 -6.71 10.73 -15.92
C ASP A 123 -6.01 9.48 -16.51
N GLU A 124 -4.97 9.70 -17.32
CA GLU A 124 -4.28 8.63 -18.02
C GLU A 124 -2.80 8.95 -18.29
N CYS A 125 -2.00 7.90 -18.53
CA CYS A 125 -0.62 8.03 -18.95
C CYS A 125 -0.55 8.27 -20.47
N VAL A 126 -0.08 9.44 -20.87
CA VAL A 126 0.01 9.86 -22.28
C VAL A 126 1.45 9.98 -22.78
N TRP A 127 1.62 9.97 -24.10
CA TRP A 127 2.92 10.23 -24.72
C TRP A 127 3.35 11.67 -24.44
N ALA A 128 4.66 11.86 -24.21
CA ALA A 128 5.25 13.15 -23.85
C ALA A 128 5.23 14.23 -24.97
N LEU A 129 4.41 14.04 -26.01
CA LEU A 129 4.28 14.91 -27.19
C LEU A 129 2.94 15.67 -27.23
N ILE A 130 2.13 15.57 -26.18
CA ILE A 130 0.98 16.46 -25.93
C ILE A 130 1.40 17.53 -24.92
#